data_AF-A0A1C5YXN1-F1
#
_entry.id   AF-A0A1C5YXN1-F1
#
_cell.length_a   1.000
_cell.length_b   1.000
_cell.length_c   1.000
_cell.angle_alpha   90.00
_cell.angle_beta   90.00
_cell.angle_gamma   90.00
#
_symmetry.space_group_name_H-M   'P 1'
#
loop_
_entity.id
_entity.type
_entity.pdbx_description
1 polymer ?
#
loop_
_entity_poly.entity_id
_entity_poly.type
_entity_poly.pdbx_seq_one_letter_code
_entity_poly.pdbx_strand_id
1 'polypeptide(L)'
;MGSYAMVESAEVRTPPQPEVLERADAGVKRRSGVLTGATVRRMGIYLLGVLILAVGNTLSTRAQLGVSPIISPAYAISEIWHIDFGAATMGVYMVFMAVQFILQGKRTRKLDLLEIPFSLVFSFLLNFFTAGFDRLAVPLGLDTPALWQKILLLAGSVVCTGVGAAMIVAMDLVASPPDGMARAAGMAMGKGLGLGKNTVDVACVIVSVSLCMLSAGHVVGIGVGTLVAMVAIGRCVAVFNRLALEPMRKAAGLWPACPAGAECNLNYK
;
A
#
# COMPACT_ATOMS: atom_id res chain seq x y z
N MET A 1 -21.08 41.44 47.88
CA MET A 1 -20.58 40.05 48.01
C MET A 1 -20.01 39.63 46.67
N GLY A 2 -18.68 39.45 46.61
CA GLY A 2 -17.88 38.87 45.52
C GLY A 2 -17.63 39.78 44.30
N SER A 3 -16.44 39.90 43.72
CA SER A 3 -15.05 39.58 44.09
C SER A 3 -14.20 40.24 43.01
N TYR A 4 -13.10 40.88 43.41
CA TYR A 4 -11.98 41.26 42.53
C TYR A 4 -11.29 40.00 41.97
N ALA A 5 -10.71 40.09 40.75
CA ALA A 5 -9.28 39.84 40.46
C ALA A 5 -8.99 39.25 39.06
N MET A 6 -7.95 39.83 38.44
CA MET A 6 -7.00 39.28 37.45
C MET A 6 -7.39 39.23 35.97
N VAL A 7 -7.03 40.34 35.31
CA VAL A 7 -6.56 40.39 33.92
C VAL A 7 -5.24 39.62 33.84
N GLU A 8 -5.22 38.50 33.11
CA GLU A 8 -3.98 37.77 32.84
C GLU A 8 -3.36 38.28 31.53
N SER A 9 -2.12 38.72 31.65
CA SER A 9 -1.29 39.34 30.63
C SER A 9 -1.14 38.46 29.38
N ALA A 10 -1.49 39.01 28.21
CA ALA A 10 -1.11 38.43 26.92
C ALA A 10 0.41 38.63 26.73
N GLU A 11 1.18 37.59 26.98
CA GLU A 11 2.60 37.54 26.66
C GLU A 11 2.76 37.66 25.13
N VAL A 12 3.22 38.83 24.69
CA VAL A 12 3.65 39.09 23.32
C VAL A 12 4.82 38.16 23.04
N ARG A 13 4.57 37.04 22.35
CA ARG A 13 5.61 36.16 21.81
C ARG A 13 6.43 36.96 20.81
N THR A 14 7.61 37.40 21.23
CA THR A 14 8.61 37.97 20.32
C THR A 14 9.01 36.89 19.30
N PRO A 15 9.14 37.24 18.00
CA PRO A 15 9.58 36.30 16.99
C PRO A 15 10.98 35.77 17.36
N PRO A 16 11.26 34.47 17.15
CA PRO A 16 12.55 33.90 17.47
C PRO A 16 13.68 34.65 16.73
N GLN A 17 14.77 34.91 17.44
CA GLN A 17 15.88 35.68 16.90
C GLN A 17 16.48 35.01 15.65
N PRO A 18 16.91 35.78 14.63
CA PRO A 18 17.37 35.25 13.34
C PRO A 18 18.51 34.22 13.47
N GLU A 19 19.40 34.36 14.45
CA GLU A 19 20.44 33.36 14.75
C GLU A 19 19.89 31.99 15.18
N VAL A 20 18.72 31.92 15.82
CA VAL A 20 18.09 30.67 16.25
C VAL A 20 17.47 29.95 15.05
N LEU A 21 16.88 30.70 14.11
CA LEU A 21 16.41 30.14 12.85
C LEU A 21 17.57 29.63 11.99
N GLU A 22 18.66 30.41 11.86
CA GLU A 22 19.84 29.97 11.10
C GLU A 22 20.55 28.76 11.73
N ARG A 23 20.62 28.67 13.07
CA ARG A 23 21.17 27.48 13.75
C ARG A 23 20.26 26.26 13.63
N ALA A 24 18.93 26.46 13.63
CA ALA A 24 17.97 25.39 13.38
C ALA A 24 18.06 24.88 11.92
N ASP A 25 18.13 25.79 10.95
CA ASP A 25 18.31 25.44 9.54
C ASP A 25 19.69 24.81 9.29
N ALA A 26 20.77 25.29 9.93
CA ALA A 26 22.10 24.68 9.83
C ALA A 26 22.14 23.26 10.45
N GLY A 27 21.38 23.02 11.53
CA GLY A 27 21.21 21.69 12.13
C GLY A 27 20.41 20.72 11.26
N VAL A 28 19.38 21.22 10.56
CA VAL A 28 18.61 20.45 9.57
C VAL A 28 19.44 20.17 8.31
N LYS A 29 20.22 21.15 7.83
CA LYS A 29 21.09 21.02 6.65
C LYS A 29 22.25 20.05 6.89
N ARG A 30 22.78 19.96 8.12
CA ARG A 30 23.82 18.95 8.50
C ARG A 30 23.33 17.51 8.56
N ARG A 31 22.02 17.27 8.72
CA ARG A 31 21.42 15.92 8.72
C ARG A 31 21.18 15.34 7.32
N SER A 32 21.38 16.13 6.27
CA SER A 32 21.03 15.75 4.89
C SER A 32 22.11 14.94 4.16
N GLY A 33 23.25 14.62 4.79
CA GLY A 33 24.40 13.99 4.12
C GLY A 33 24.91 12.66 4.69
N VAL A 34 24.34 12.13 5.79
CA VAL A 34 24.78 10.85 6.37
C VAL A 34 23.61 9.88 6.38
N LEU A 35 23.65 8.90 5.48
CA LEU A 35 22.72 7.77 5.45
C LEU A 35 22.89 7.01 6.77
N THR A 36 22.08 7.35 7.77
CA THR A 36 22.15 6.72 9.09
C THR A 36 21.80 5.24 8.94
N GLY A 37 22.39 4.33 9.71
CA GLY A 37 22.10 2.88 9.61
C GLY A 37 20.61 2.54 9.73
N ALA A 38 19.83 3.38 10.43
CA ALA A 38 18.37 3.31 10.48
C ALA A 38 17.69 3.53 9.13
N THR A 39 18.15 4.50 8.33
CA THR A 39 17.63 4.80 6.98
C THR A 39 17.92 3.66 6.01
N VAL A 40 19.11 3.04 6.10
CA VAL A 40 19.47 1.86 5.29
C VAL A 40 18.53 0.70 5.61
N ARG A 41 18.30 0.41 6.90
CA ARG A 41 17.36 -0.65 7.32
C ARG A 41 15.94 -0.34 6.88
N ARG A 42 15.48 0.91 7.00
CA ARG A 42 14.17 1.36 6.54
C ARG A 42 13.97 1.10 5.05
N MET A 43 14.96 1.47 4.23
CA MET A 43 14.94 1.24 2.79
C MET A 43 14.97 -0.26 2.46
N GLY A 44 15.80 -1.04 3.18
CA GLY A 44 15.87 -2.50 3.00
C GLY A 44 14.54 -3.20 3.29
N ILE A 45 13.88 -2.86 4.40
CA ILE A 45 12.56 -3.40 4.76
C ILE A 45 11.51 -2.99 3.72
N TYR A 46 11.53 -1.73 3.27
CA TYR A 46 10.62 -1.26 2.23
C TYR A 46 10.80 -2.05 0.93
N LEU A 47 12.03 -2.14 0.41
CA LEU A 47 12.34 -2.86 -0.83
C LEU A 47 11.97 -4.34 -0.73
N LEU A 48 12.26 -4.98 0.40
CA LEU A 48 11.83 -6.36 0.65
C LEU A 48 10.31 -6.49 0.63
N GLY A 49 9.59 -5.55 1.24
CA GLY A 49 8.13 -5.48 1.18
C GLY A 49 7.60 -5.38 -0.25
N VAL A 50 8.23 -4.56 -1.11
CA VAL A 50 7.88 -4.42 -2.53
C VAL A 50 8.08 -5.73 -3.30
N LEU A 51 9.18 -6.43 -3.07
CA LEU A 51 9.46 -7.72 -3.70
C LEU A 51 8.44 -8.79 -3.28
N ILE A 52 8.18 -8.90 -1.96
CA ILE A 52 7.19 -9.84 -1.41
C ILE A 52 5.80 -9.53 -1.96
N LEU A 53 5.42 -8.25 -2.04
CA LEU A 53 4.13 -7.83 -2.61
C LEU A 53 4.01 -8.21 -4.09
N ALA A 54 5.07 -8.02 -4.88
CA ALA A 54 5.08 -8.39 -6.30
C ALA A 54 4.90 -9.91 -6.48
N VAL A 55 5.63 -10.71 -5.68
CA VAL A 55 5.48 -12.17 -5.66
C VAL A 55 4.05 -12.58 -5.28
N GLY A 56 3.48 -11.96 -4.23
CA GLY A 56 2.11 -12.23 -3.79
C GLY A 56 1.07 -11.95 -4.87
N ASN A 57 1.23 -10.85 -5.61
CA ASN A 57 0.35 -10.50 -6.71
C ASN A 57 0.47 -11.49 -7.89
N THR A 58 1.68 -11.88 -8.27
CA THR A 58 1.91 -12.90 -9.31
C THR A 58 1.34 -14.27 -8.94
N LEU A 59 1.52 -14.72 -7.69
CA LEU A 59 0.92 -15.96 -7.20
C LEU A 59 -0.61 -15.93 -7.29
N SER A 60 -1.21 -14.76 -7.03
CA SER A 60 -2.66 -14.56 -7.09
C SER A 60 -3.21 -14.84 -8.48
N THR A 61 -2.56 -14.31 -9.53
CA THR A 61 -3.00 -14.49 -10.93
C THR A 61 -2.86 -15.92 -11.40
N ARG A 62 -1.89 -16.67 -10.85
CA ARG A 62 -1.62 -18.07 -11.21
C ARG A 62 -2.40 -19.08 -10.37
N ALA A 63 -3.05 -18.66 -9.28
CA ALA A 63 -3.87 -19.53 -8.44
C ALA A 63 -5.19 -19.99 -9.11
N GLN A 64 -5.68 -19.28 -10.13
CA GLN A 64 -6.89 -19.63 -10.90
C GLN A 64 -8.17 -19.87 -10.08
N LEU A 65 -8.24 -19.41 -8.83
CA LEU A 65 -9.44 -19.43 -7.98
C LEU A 65 -10.11 -18.06 -7.88
N GLY A 66 -9.53 -17.07 -8.56
CA GLY A 66 -9.79 -15.66 -8.38
C GLY A 66 -8.53 -14.95 -7.90
N VAL A 67 -8.36 -13.71 -8.32
CA VAL A 67 -7.21 -12.86 -7.95
C VAL A 67 -7.61 -11.89 -6.83
N SER A 68 -6.63 -11.28 -6.16
CA SER A 68 -6.91 -10.22 -5.19
C SER A 68 -7.76 -9.10 -5.82
N PRO A 69 -8.83 -8.61 -5.15
CA PRO A 69 -9.76 -7.62 -5.70
C PRO A 69 -9.08 -6.43 -6.36
N ILE A 70 -8.01 -5.95 -5.74
CA ILE A 70 -7.29 -4.73 -6.13
C ILE A 70 -6.53 -4.86 -7.45
N ILE A 71 -6.09 -6.07 -7.81
CA ILE A 71 -5.43 -6.37 -9.09
C ILE A 71 -6.39 -6.97 -10.12
N SER A 72 -7.64 -7.25 -9.73
CA SER A 72 -8.63 -7.84 -10.63
C SER A 72 -8.85 -7.05 -11.92
N PRO A 73 -8.90 -5.69 -11.92
CA PRO A 73 -9.13 -4.97 -13.17
C PRO A 73 -7.92 -5.10 -14.10
N ALA A 74 -6.72 -5.06 -13.54
CA ALA A 74 -5.48 -5.21 -14.30
C ALA A 74 -5.37 -6.62 -14.91
N TYR A 75 -5.74 -7.65 -14.14
CA TYR A 75 -5.76 -9.02 -14.64
C TYR A 75 -6.81 -9.21 -15.74
N ALA A 76 -8.02 -8.70 -15.56
CA ALA A 76 -9.06 -8.74 -16.60
C ALA A 76 -8.60 -8.03 -17.89
N ILE A 77 -8.00 -6.85 -17.79
CA ILE A 77 -7.45 -6.12 -18.94
C ILE A 77 -6.36 -6.95 -19.64
N SER A 78 -5.43 -7.54 -18.86
CA SER A 78 -4.34 -8.36 -19.38
C SER A 78 -4.83 -9.57 -20.17
N GLU A 79 -5.88 -10.25 -19.67
CA GLU A 79 -6.46 -11.42 -20.32
C GLU A 79 -7.29 -11.06 -21.56
N ILE A 80 -8.06 -9.96 -21.51
CA ILE A 80 -8.94 -9.53 -22.61
C ILE A 80 -8.14 -8.99 -23.81
N TRP A 81 -7.12 -8.16 -23.55
CA TRP A 81 -6.35 -7.49 -24.58
C TRP A 81 -4.98 -8.11 -24.84
N HIS A 82 -4.65 -9.22 -24.17
CA HIS A 82 -3.38 -9.94 -24.31
C HIS A 82 -2.15 -9.04 -24.11
N ILE A 83 -2.25 -8.06 -23.21
CA ILE A 83 -1.12 -7.22 -22.81
C ILE A 83 -0.46 -7.79 -21.54
N ASP A 84 0.82 -7.48 -21.33
CA ASP A 84 1.55 -7.93 -20.15
C ASP A 84 0.85 -7.52 -18.84
N PHE A 85 0.80 -8.43 -17.87
CA PHE A 85 0.15 -8.20 -16.58
C PHE A 85 0.72 -6.98 -15.83
N GLY A 86 2.04 -6.77 -15.88
CA GLY A 86 2.68 -5.59 -15.33
C GLY A 86 2.22 -4.30 -16.03
N ALA A 87 2.12 -4.30 -17.36
CA ALA A 87 1.66 -3.13 -18.13
C ALA A 87 0.19 -2.80 -17.84
N ALA A 88 -0.68 -3.80 -17.77
CA ALA A 88 -2.07 -3.64 -17.35
C ALA A 88 -2.16 -3.07 -15.92
N THR A 89 -1.34 -3.59 -15.00
CA THR A 89 -1.29 -3.12 -13.60
C THR A 89 -0.83 -1.67 -13.52
N MET A 90 0.19 -1.29 -14.29
CA MET A 90 0.64 0.09 -14.40
C MET A 90 -0.49 1.01 -14.85
N GLY A 91 -1.24 0.63 -15.90
CA GLY A 91 -2.40 1.40 -16.38
C GLY A 91 -3.46 1.60 -15.31
N VAL A 92 -3.85 0.54 -14.60
CA VAL A 92 -4.82 0.61 -13.49
C VAL A 92 -4.28 1.47 -12.34
N TYR A 93 -2.99 1.38 -12.03
CA TYR A 93 -2.37 2.20 -10.98
C TYR A 93 -2.35 3.69 -11.37
N MET A 94 -2.18 4.04 -12.65
CA MET A 94 -2.34 5.41 -13.13
C MET A 94 -3.77 5.92 -12.93
N VAL A 95 -4.78 5.06 -13.15
CA VAL A 95 -6.18 5.42 -12.88
C VAL A 95 -6.40 5.63 -11.38
N PHE A 96 -5.87 4.75 -10.52
CA PHE A 96 -5.95 4.91 -9.06
C PHE A 96 -5.32 6.22 -8.60
N MET A 97 -4.12 6.56 -9.11
CA MET A 97 -3.46 7.84 -8.83
C MET A 97 -4.28 9.03 -9.31
N ALA A 98 -4.85 8.97 -10.51
CA ALA A 98 -5.68 10.05 -11.05
C ALA A 98 -6.92 10.29 -10.17
N VAL A 99 -7.63 9.23 -9.80
CA VAL A 99 -8.78 9.29 -8.89
C VAL A 99 -8.36 9.80 -7.51
N GLN A 100 -7.24 9.32 -6.98
CA GLN A 100 -6.66 9.78 -5.72
C GLN A 100 -6.40 11.29 -5.74
N PHE A 101 -5.78 11.83 -6.79
CA PHE A 101 -5.48 13.26 -6.89
C PHE A 101 -6.74 14.10 -7.05
N ILE A 102 -7.75 13.62 -7.78
CA ILE A 102 -9.05 14.29 -7.86
C ILE A 102 -9.70 14.34 -6.47
N LEU A 103 -9.67 13.24 -5.74
CA LEU A 103 -10.35 13.11 -4.45
C LEU A 103 -9.63 13.87 -3.32
N GLN A 104 -8.30 13.92 -3.35
CA GLN A 104 -7.50 14.69 -2.38
C GLN A 104 -7.42 16.18 -2.74
N GLY A 105 -7.46 16.54 -4.03
CA GLY A 105 -7.37 17.90 -4.52
C GLY A 105 -6.17 18.65 -3.95
N LYS A 106 -6.43 19.72 -3.18
CA LYS A 106 -5.39 20.55 -2.53
C LYS A 106 -4.64 19.85 -1.39
N ARG A 107 -5.10 18.70 -0.91
CA ARG A 107 -4.46 17.92 0.16
C ARG A 107 -3.42 16.92 -0.35
N THR A 108 -3.22 16.85 -1.66
CA THR A 108 -2.25 15.95 -2.30
C THR A 108 -0.83 16.27 -1.83
N ARG A 109 -0.10 15.25 -1.37
CA ARG A 109 1.28 15.43 -0.92
C ARG A 109 2.22 15.30 -2.11
N LYS A 110 3.30 16.08 -2.11
CA LYS A 110 4.35 15.95 -3.13
C LYS A 110 4.97 14.55 -3.20
N LEU A 111 4.96 13.82 -2.08
CA LEU A 111 5.40 12.43 -2.01
C LEU A 111 4.51 11.47 -2.81
N ASP A 112 3.24 11.81 -3.00
CA ASP A 112 2.31 10.96 -3.77
C ASP A 112 2.68 10.97 -5.28
N LEU A 113 3.52 11.91 -5.76
CA LEU A 113 4.07 11.84 -7.12
C LEU A 113 5.11 10.72 -7.30
N LEU A 114 5.73 10.25 -6.21
CA LEU A 114 6.67 9.11 -6.27
C LEU A 114 5.94 7.78 -6.51
N GLU A 115 4.61 7.77 -6.47
CA GLU A 115 3.79 6.63 -6.85
C GLU A 115 3.95 6.29 -8.35
N ILE A 116 4.22 7.28 -9.21
CA ILE A 116 4.48 7.09 -10.65
C ILE A 116 5.75 6.25 -10.87
N PRO A 117 6.97 6.66 -10.43
CA PRO A 117 8.16 5.85 -10.60
C PRO A 117 8.06 4.52 -9.86
N PHE A 118 7.39 4.48 -8.70
CA PHE A 118 7.08 3.23 -8.01
C PHE A 118 6.30 2.27 -8.89
N SER A 119 5.22 2.73 -9.54
CA SER A 119 4.37 1.88 -10.38
C SER A 119 5.12 1.32 -11.59
N LEU A 120 6.06 2.08 -12.16
CA LEU A 120 6.91 1.63 -13.27
C LEU A 120 7.86 0.52 -12.82
N VAL A 121 8.56 0.72 -11.69
CA VAL A 121 9.45 -0.31 -11.12
C VAL A 121 8.65 -1.55 -10.71
N PHE A 122 7.48 -1.36 -10.10
CA PHE A 122 6.61 -2.45 -9.68
C PHE A 122 6.07 -3.24 -10.87
N SER A 123 5.69 -2.57 -11.96
CA SER A 123 5.30 -3.20 -13.22
C SER A 123 6.41 -4.10 -13.79
N PHE A 124 7.65 -3.61 -13.80
CA PHE A 124 8.81 -4.41 -14.21
C PHE A 124 8.98 -5.65 -13.31
N LEU A 125 8.87 -5.49 -11.99
CA LEU A 125 8.94 -6.60 -11.04
C LEU A 125 7.83 -7.63 -11.28
N LEU A 126 6.59 -7.20 -11.53
CA LEU A 126 5.49 -8.11 -11.83
C LEU A 126 5.77 -8.92 -13.10
N ASN A 127 6.27 -8.30 -14.16
CA ASN A 127 6.64 -9.02 -15.38
C ASN A 127 7.81 -9.99 -15.13
N PHE A 128 8.82 -9.57 -14.37
CA PHE A 128 9.96 -10.41 -13.99
C PHE A 128 9.51 -11.65 -13.20
N PHE A 129 8.69 -11.48 -12.15
CA PHE A 129 8.20 -12.59 -11.34
C PHE A 129 7.21 -13.47 -12.10
N THR A 130 6.38 -12.90 -12.97
CA THR A 130 5.47 -13.67 -13.84
C THR A 130 6.27 -14.56 -14.78
N ALA A 131 7.25 -14.00 -15.48
CA ALA A 131 8.12 -14.77 -16.38
C ALA A 131 9.00 -15.79 -15.62
N GLY A 132 9.37 -15.50 -14.37
CA GLY A 132 10.07 -16.44 -13.49
C GLY A 132 9.17 -17.61 -13.07
N PHE A 133 7.93 -17.31 -12.67
CA PHE A 133 6.94 -18.30 -12.31
C PHE A 133 6.62 -19.21 -13.50
N ASP A 134 6.37 -18.65 -14.69
CA ASP A 134 5.98 -19.43 -15.87
C ASP A 134 7.09 -20.41 -16.30
N ARG A 135 8.37 -20.02 -16.16
CA ARG A 135 9.51 -20.93 -16.39
C ARG A 135 9.59 -22.07 -15.39
N LEU A 136 9.21 -21.81 -14.14
CA LEU A 136 9.25 -22.77 -13.04
C LEU A 136 7.96 -23.60 -12.93
N ALA A 137 6.87 -23.15 -13.55
CA ALA A 137 5.56 -23.79 -13.46
C ALA A 137 5.53 -25.15 -14.14
N VAL A 138 6.08 -25.26 -15.36
CA VAL A 138 6.13 -26.53 -16.12
C VAL A 138 6.89 -27.64 -15.37
N PRO A 139 8.14 -27.44 -14.90
CA PRO A 139 8.86 -28.51 -14.19
C PRO A 139 8.25 -28.90 -12.84
N LEU A 140 7.41 -28.04 -12.25
CA LEU A 140 6.70 -28.33 -11.00
C LEU A 140 5.26 -28.85 -11.20
N GLY A 141 4.80 -29.01 -12.45
CA GLY A 141 3.42 -29.40 -12.75
C GLY A 141 2.38 -28.39 -12.25
N LEU A 142 2.69 -27.09 -12.34
CA LEU A 142 1.82 -25.96 -11.99
C LEU A 142 1.20 -25.28 -13.21
N ASP A 143 1.38 -25.83 -14.41
CA ASP A 143 0.75 -25.40 -15.66
C ASP A 143 -0.77 -25.66 -15.65
N THR A 144 -1.17 -26.80 -15.11
CA THR A 144 -2.58 -27.20 -14.88
C THR A 144 -2.79 -27.56 -13.42
N PRO A 145 -2.74 -26.56 -12.51
CA PRO A 145 -2.66 -26.84 -11.08
C PRO A 145 -3.92 -27.53 -10.58
N ALA A 146 -3.74 -28.64 -9.85
CA ALA A 146 -4.80 -29.31 -9.13
C ALA A 146 -5.40 -28.38 -8.06
N LEU A 147 -6.62 -28.67 -7.60
CA LEU A 147 -7.33 -27.81 -6.64
C LEU A 147 -6.50 -27.50 -5.38
N TRP A 148 -5.77 -28.49 -4.86
CA TRP A 148 -4.92 -28.28 -3.69
C TRP A 148 -3.75 -27.33 -3.98
N GLN A 149 -3.13 -27.41 -5.16
CA GLN A 149 -2.07 -26.48 -5.59
C GLN A 149 -2.63 -25.07 -5.74
N LYS A 150 -3.82 -24.94 -6.33
CA LYS A 150 -4.52 -23.65 -6.43
C LYS A 150 -4.78 -23.01 -5.07
N ILE A 151 -5.23 -23.81 -4.09
CA ILE A 151 -5.46 -23.35 -2.72
C ILE A 151 -4.14 -22.91 -2.07
N LEU A 152 -3.06 -23.66 -2.24
CA LEU A 152 -1.75 -23.30 -1.70
C LEU A 152 -1.18 -22.03 -2.33
N LEU A 153 -1.30 -21.87 -3.66
CA LEU A 153 -0.90 -20.66 -4.38
C LEU A 153 -1.69 -19.45 -3.89
N LEU A 154 -3.02 -19.59 -3.70
CA LEU A 154 -3.86 -18.53 -3.16
C LEU A 154 -3.50 -18.18 -1.71
N ALA A 155 -3.29 -19.19 -0.86
CA ALA A 155 -2.89 -18.97 0.53
C ALA A 155 -1.53 -18.25 0.61
N GLY A 156 -0.55 -18.71 -0.17
CA GLY A 156 0.76 -18.06 -0.30
C GLY A 156 0.64 -16.62 -0.81
N SER A 157 -0.19 -16.40 -1.83
CA SER A 157 -0.50 -15.06 -2.35
C SER A 157 -1.05 -14.13 -1.26
N VAL A 158 -2.06 -14.57 -0.51
CA VAL A 158 -2.68 -13.77 0.57
C VAL A 158 -1.65 -13.39 1.63
N VAL A 159 -0.81 -14.34 2.04
CA VAL A 159 0.24 -14.10 3.04
C VAL A 159 1.28 -13.12 2.50
N CYS A 160 1.82 -13.36 1.30
CA CYS A 160 2.80 -12.48 0.67
C CYS A 160 2.24 -11.07 0.46
N THR A 161 1.04 -10.92 -0.11
CA THR A 161 0.41 -9.62 -0.32
C THR A 161 0.16 -8.90 1.01
N GLY A 162 -0.33 -9.60 2.04
CA GLY A 162 -0.56 -9.01 3.36
C GLY A 162 0.73 -8.54 4.05
N VAL A 163 1.76 -9.39 4.08
CA VAL A 163 3.07 -9.07 4.66
C VAL A 163 3.76 -7.95 3.88
N GLY A 164 3.82 -8.06 2.56
CA GLY A 164 4.45 -7.06 1.69
C GLY A 164 3.80 -5.69 1.83
N ALA A 165 2.47 -5.62 1.80
CA ALA A 165 1.73 -4.38 2.01
C ALA A 165 1.98 -3.79 3.42
N ALA A 166 1.96 -4.62 4.46
CA ALA A 166 2.22 -4.18 5.82
C ALA A 166 3.63 -3.60 5.99
N MET A 167 4.65 -4.21 5.37
CA MET A 167 6.03 -3.73 5.39
C MET A 167 6.19 -2.39 4.67
N ILE A 168 5.61 -2.24 3.48
CA ILE A 168 5.64 -0.98 2.70
C ILE A 168 5.01 0.15 3.51
N VAL A 169 3.81 -0.09 4.05
CA VAL A 169 3.06 0.91 4.82
C VAL A 169 3.77 1.27 6.13
N ALA A 170 4.33 0.28 6.85
CA ALA A 170 5.04 0.52 8.10
C ALA A 170 6.26 1.42 7.94
N MET A 171 6.89 1.41 6.76
CA MET A 171 8.07 2.21 6.47
C MET A 171 7.74 3.64 6.01
N ASP A 172 6.48 4.00 5.74
CA ASP A 172 6.00 5.36 5.42
C ASP A 172 6.92 6.15 4.46
N LEU A 173 7.41 5.49 3.39
CA LEU A 173 8.27 6.11 2.38
C LEU A 173 7.43 6.62 1.21
N VAL A 174 7.03 5.71 0.34
CA VAL A 174 6.13 5.96 -0.77
C VAL A 174 4.94 5.03 -0.59
N ALA A 175 3.73 5.56 -0.67
CA ALA A 175 2.54 4.73 -0.64
C ALA A 175 2.49 3.92 -1.93
N SER A 176 2.01 2.67 -1.88
CA SER A 176 1.63 2.02 -3.13
C SER A 176 0.38 2.75 -3.69
N PRO A 177 0.24 2.92 -5.02
CA PRO A 177 -0.94 3.57 -5.59
C PRO A 177 -2.28 3.04 -5.06
N PRO A 178 -2.45 1.71 -4.88
CA PRO A 178 -3.68 1.21 -4.28
C PRO A 178 -3.90 1.60 -2.81
N ASP A 179 -2.83 1.67 -2.00
CA ASP A 179 -2.94 2.13 -0.60
C ASP A 179 -3.18 3.65 -0.51
N GLY A 180 -2.57 4.43 -1.42
CA GLY A 180 -2.83 5.87 -1.56
C GLY A 180 -4.29 6.15 -1.90
N MET A 181 -4.85 5.38 -2.85
CA MET A 181 -6.26 5.49 -3.22
C MET A 181 -7.19 5.02 -2.09
N ALA A 182 -6.88 3.89 -1.43
CA ALA A 182 -7.64 3.43 -0.27
C ALA A 182 -7.68 4.48 0.86
N ARG A 183 -6.56 5.18 1.09
CA ARG A 183 -6.50 6.29 2.05
C ARG A 183 -7.35 7.47 1.60
N ALA A 184 -7.26 7.86 0.33
CA ALA A 184 -8.07 8.94 -0.24
C ALA A 184 -9.56 8.65 -0.10
N ALA A 185 -9.99 7.43 -0.45
CA ALA A 185 -11.36 6.96 -0.32
C ALA A 185 -11.83 6.99 1.14
N GLY A 186 -11.03 6.45 2.06
CA GLY A 186 -11.34 6.50 3.50
C GLY A 186 -11.53 7.94 4.00
N MET A 187 -10.59 8.83 3.68
CA MET A 187 -10.69 10.25 4.06
C MET A 187 -11.91 10.94 3.45
N ALA A 188 -12.25 10.66 2.19
CA ALA A 188 -13.42 11.23 1.53
C ALA A 188 -14.74 10.74 2.14
N MET A 189 -14.78 9.49 2.61
CA MET A 189 -15.95 8.90 3.28
C MET A 189 -16.03 9.22 4.77
N GLY A 190 -15.02 9.89 5.34
CA GLY A 190 -14.89 10.08 6.80
C GLY A 190 -14.73 8.76 7.57
N LYS A 191 -14.27 7.70 6.90
CA LYS A 191 -14.13 6.34 7.42
C LYS A 191 -12.65 5.93 7.42
N GLY A 192 -12.23 5.09 8.37
CA GLY A 192 -10.83 4.67 8.51
C GLY A 192 -10.26 3.98 7.26
N LEU A 193 -8.94 3.79 7.23
CA LEU A 193 -8.21 3.21 6.09
C LEU A 193 -8.72 1.82 5.70
N GLY A 194 -9.11 0.99 6.68
CA GLY A 194 -9.65 -0.35 6.43
C GLY A 194 -10.94 -0.32 5.59
N LEU A 195 -11.88 0.56 5.93
CA LEU A 195 -13.13 0.72 5.18
C LEU A 195 -12.90 1.37 3.82
N GLY A 196 -11.94 2.30 3.73
CA GLY A 196 -11.47 2.83 2.45
C GLY A 196 -11.01 1.71 1.52
N LYS A 197 -10.11 0.83 1.98
CA LYS A 197 -9.61 -0.31 1.21
C LYS A 197 -10.72 -1.26 0.77
N ASN A 198 -11.65 -1.59 1.66
CA ASN A 198 -12.78 -2.45 1.31
C ASN A 198 -13.68 -1.83 0.23
N THR A 199 -13.87 -0.50 0.27
CA THR A 199 -14.64 0.23 -0.75
C THR A 199 -13.94 0.21 -2.10
N VAL A 200 -12.62 0.41 -2.10
CA VAL A 200 -11.77 0.25 -3.30
C VAL A 200 -11.88 -1.15 -3.86
N ASP A 201 -11.76 -2.18 -3.03
CA ASP A 201 -11.81 -3.58 -3.43
C ASP A 201 -13.15 -3.92 -4.09
N VAL A 202 -14.27 -3.47 -3.49
CA VAL A 202 -15.62 -3.64 -4.08
C VAL A 202 -15.73 -2.92 -5.42
N ALA A 203 -15.26 -1.68 -5.52
CA ALA A 203 -15.27 -0.93 -6.78
C ALA A 203 -14.44 -1.64 -7.86
N CYS A 204 -13.28 -2.17 -7.51
CA CYS A 204 -12.43 -2.93 -8.43
C CYS A 204 -13.14 -4.19 -8.93
N VAL A 205 -13.78 -4.96 -8.05
CA VAL A 205 -14.56 -6.15 -8.45
C VAL A 205 -15.70 -5.77 -9.40
N ILE A 206 -16.45 -4.70 -9.11
CA ILE A 206 -17.55 -4.23 -9.97
C ILE A 206 -17.02 -3.83 -11.36
N VAL A 207 -15.94 -3.06 -11.42
CA VAL A 207 -15.32 -2.62 -12.67
C VAL A 207 -14.83 -3.81 -13.48
N SER A 208 -14.13 -4.75 -12.85
CA SER A 208 -13.64 -5.97 -13.49
C SER A 208 -14.77 -6.84 -14.05
N VAL A 209 -15.83 -7.09 -13.27
CA VAL A 209 -17.00 -7.85 -13.76
C VAL A 209 -17.65 -7.14 -14.94
N SER A 210 -17.85 -5.82 -14.85
CA SER A 210 -18.45 -5.03 -15.92
C SER A 210 -17.61 -5.09 -17.19
N LEU A 211 -16.30 -4.93 -17.06
CA LEU A 211 -15.35 -4.99 -18.17
C LEU A 211 -15.35 -6.37 -18.84
N CYS A 212 -15.28 -7.45 -18.04
CA CYS A 212 -15.33 -8.81 -18.53
C CYS A 212 -16.64 -9.12 -19.27
N MET A 213 -17.78 -8.72 -18.72
CA MET A 213 -19.09 -8.95 -19.32
C MET A 213 -19.28 -8.18 -20.63
N LEU A 214 -18.79 -6.94 -20.71
CA LEU A 214 -18.92 -6.10 -21.90
C LEU A 214 -17.97 -6.53 -23.03
N SER A 215 -16.75 -6.94 -22.70
CA SER A 215 -15.73 -7.23 -23.72
C SER A 215 -15.59 -8.72 -24.05
N ALA A 216 -15.62 -9.61 -23.05
CA ALA A 216 -15.36 -11.04 -23.21
C ALA A 216 -16.60 -11.93 -23.09
N GLY A 217 -17.72 -11.38 -22.60
CA GLY A 217 -18.98 -12.12 -22.40
C GLY A 217 -18.94 -13.15 -21.25
N HIS A 218 -17.82 -13.26 -20.53
CA HIS A 218 -17.65 -14.13 -19.37
C HIS A 218 -16.67 -13.50 -18.38
N VAL A 219 -16.81 -13.85 -17.09
CA VAL A 219 -15.99 -13.29 -16.01
C VAL A 219 -14.65 -14.03 -15.92
N VAL A 220 -13.55 -13.28 -16.04
CA VAL A 220 -12.18 -13.81 -15.93
C VAL A 220 -11.52 -13.28 -14.67
N GLY A 221 -10.87 -14.17 -13.91
CA GLY A 221 -10.05 -13.78 -12.75
C GLY A 221 -10.82 -13.41 -11.48
N ILE A 222 -12.15 -13.44 -11.49
CA ILE A 222 -12.97 -13.25 -10.29
C ILE A 222 -13.62 -14.57 -9.92
N GLY A 223 -13.43 -14.98 -8.67
CA GLY A 223 -14.00 -16.21 -8.14
C GLY A 223 -14.06 -16.19 -6.62
N VAL A 224 -14.32 -17.36 -6.03
CA VAL A 224 -14.38 -17.53 -4.57
C VAL A 224 -13.07 -17.07 -3.91
N GLY A 225 -11.93 -17.29 -4.57
CA GLY A 225 -10.62 -16.85 -4.11
C GLY A 225 -10.50 -15.33 -3.97
N THR A 226 -11.17 -14.55 -4.83
CA THR A 226 -11.18 -13.07 -4.75
C THR A 226 -11.90 -12.60 -3.49
N LEU A 227 -13.08 -13.18 -3.20
CA LEU A 227 -13.85 -12.84 -2.01
C LEU A 227 -13.11 -13.25 -0.72
N VAL A 228 -12.50 -14.44 -0.73
CA VAL A 228 -11.67 -14.90 0.40
C VAL A 228 -10.47 -13.99 0.59
N ALA A 229 -9.76 -13.63 -0.49
CA ALA A 229 -8.59 -12.74 -0.43
C ALA A 229 -8.93 -11.35 0.12
N MET A 230 -10.07 -10.78 -0.28
CA MET A 230 -10.56 -9.49 0.21
C MET A 230 -10.60 -9.42 1.74
N VAL A 231 -11.10 -10.47 2.39
CA VAL A 231 -11.16 -10.55 3.85
C VAL A 231 -9.82 -10.98 4.44
N ALA A 232 -9.17 -11.98 3.85
CA ALA A 232 -7.99 -12.63 4.41
C ALA A 232 -6.74 -11.74 4.36
N ILE A 233 -6.55 -10.93 3.31
CA ILE A 233 -5.42 -10.00 3.20
C ILE A 233 -5.47 -8.98 4.34
N GLY A 234 -6.64 -8.39 4.62
CA GLY A 234 -6.80 -7.44 5.72
C GLY A 234 -6.48 -8.05 7.08
N ARG A 235 -6.89 -9.30 7.32
CA ARG A 235 -6.55 -10.05 8.54
C ARG A 235 -5.06 -10.37 8.62
N CYS A 236 -4.43 -10.75 7.50
CA CYS A 236 -3.00 -11.01 7.43
C CYS A 236 -2.19 -9.76 7.78
N VAL A 237 -2.55 -8.60 7.23
CA VAL A 237 -1.94 -7.30 7.57
C VAL A 237 -2.08 -7.02 9.07
N ALA A 238 -3.27 -7.22 9.65
CA ALA A 238 -3.50 -6.98 11.07
C ALA A 238 -2.67 -7.89 11.98
N VAL A 239 -2.60 -9.19 11.65
CA VAL A 239 -1.79 -10.17 12.39
C VAL A 239 -0.30 -9.84 12.28
N PHE A 240 0.19 -9.57 11.07
CA PHE A 240 1.59 -9.21 10.85
C PHE A 240 1.95 -7.93 11.60
N ASN A 241 1.10 -6.90 11.55
CA ASN A 241 1.32 -5.66 12.29
C ASN A 241 1.36 -5.90 13.80
N ARG A 242 0.50 -6.76 14.34
CA ARG A 242 0.52 -7.10 15.76
C ARG A 242 1.83 -7.77 16.19
N LEU A 243 2.44 -8.58 15.33
CA LEU A 243 3.64 -9.35 15.65
C LEU A 243 4.95 -8.61 15.34
N ALA A 244 5.01 -7.88 14.23
CA ALA A 244 6.25 -7.39 13.65
C ALA A 244 6.35 -5.87 13.50
N LEU A 245 5.25 -5.11 13.66
CA LEU A 245 5.27 -3.66 13.43
C LEU A 245 6.23 -2.92 14.35
N GLU A 246 6.14 -3.18 15.66
CA GLU A 246 6.99 -2.53 16.66
C GLU A 246 8.48 -2.83 16.46
N PRO A 247 8.94 -4.10 16.35
CA PRO A 247 10.36 -4.38 16.13
C PRO A 247 10.86 -3.83 14.79
N MET A 248 10.05 -3.89 13.72
CA MET A 248 10.41 -3.30 12.42
C MET A 248 10.58 -1.79 12.49
N ARG A 249 9.66 -1.06 13.16
CA ARG A 249 9.75 0.40 13.29
C ARG A 249 10.90 0.81 14.20
N LYS A 250 11.19 0.06 15.27
CA LYS A 250 12.39 0.25 16.10
C LYS A 250 13.66 0.09 15.27
N ALA A 251 13.76 -0.98 14.48
CA ALA A 251 14.88 -1.20 13.57
C ALA A 251 14.97 -0.07 12.51
N ALA A 252 13.87 0.43 11.99
CA ALA A 252 13.88 1.54 11.03
C ALA A 252 14.19 2.92 11.66
N GLY A 253 14.36 3.02 12.99
CA GLY A 253 14.54 4.29 13.69
C GLY A 253 13.27 5.16 13.71
N LEU A 254 12.10 4.53 13.56
CA LEU A 254 10.78 5.16 13.52
C LEU A 254 10.01 5.01 14.85
N TRP A 255 10.69 4.60 15.93
CA TRP A 255 10.12 4.37 17.26
C TRP A 255 10.82 5.22 18.33
N PRO A 256 10.10 5.82 19.31
CA PRO A 256 8.65 5.76 19.54
C PRO A 256 7.89 6.79 18.69
N ALA A 257 6.73 6.41 18.18
CA ALA A 257 5.83 7.32 17.46
C ALA A 257 4.98 8.20 18.40
N CYS A 258 5.40 8.41 19.65
CA CYS A 258 4.65 9.20 20.62
C CYS A 258 5.56 10.27 21.25
N PRO A 259 5.33 11.56 21.00
CA PRO A 259 5.75 12.62 21.92
C PRO A 259 5.10 12.32 23.28
N ALA A 260 5.84 12.52 24.38
CA ALA A 260 5.29 12.38 25.72
C ALA A 260 4.05 13.30 25.86
N GLY A 261 2.86 12.70 26.01
CA GLY A 261 1.62 13.43 26.31
C GLY A 261 0.51 13.46 25.23
N ALA A 262 0.68 12.84 24.05
CA ALA A 262 -0.41 12.72 23.08
C ALA A 262 -1.01 11.30 23.11
N GLU A 263 -2.30 11.18 23.39
CA GLU A 263 -3.04 9.92 23.26
C GLU A 263 -2.78 9.34 21.86
N CYS A 264 -2.11 8.19 21.82
CA CYS A 264 -1.80 7.48 20.60
C CYS A 264 -3.11 6.89 20.06
N ASN A 265 -3.89 7.70 19.34
CA ASN A 265 -4.99 7.23 18.51
C ASN A 265 -4.40 6.46 17.31
N LEU A 266 -3.84 5.29 17.59
CA LEU A 266 -3.68 4.17 16.67
C LEU A 266 -5.07 3.65 16.30
N ASN A 267 -5.89 4.50 15.67
CA ASN A 267 -7.08 4.03 14.98
C ASN A 267 -6.65 3.44 13.63
N TYR A 268 -5.94 2.32 13.73
CA TYR A 268 -5.94 1.25 12.75
C TYR A 268 -7.03 0.27 13.17
N LYS A 269 -8.29 0.72 13.09
CA LYS A 269 -9.48 -0.14 13.10
C LYS A 269 -10.05 -0.16 11.69
#